data_AF-A0A1G3G355-F1
#
_entry.id   AF-A0A1G3G355-F1
#
_cell.length_a   1.000
_cell.length_b   1.000
_cell.length_c   1.000
_cell.angle_alpha   90.00
_cell.angle_beta   90.00
_cell.angle_gamma   90.00
#
_symmetry.space_group_name_H-M   'P 1'
#
loop_
_entity.id
_entity.type
_entity.pdbx_description
1 polymer ?
#
loop_
_entity_poly.entity_id
_entity_poly.type
_entity_poly.pdbx_seq_one_letter_code
_entity_poly.pdbx_strand_id
1 'polypeptide(L)'
;MAVIAPTLMTGPGQRAVVETTLTASNSFVYVPGAGQELILRNPTAGAISCVIDGADGTVVPVQGVGNVDVSGGYSVGSIPAGAVRYIPLDTIAAYLQGAISITGSGLVAILMSK
;
A
#
# COMPACT_ATOMS: atom_id res chain seq x y z
N MET A 1 -2.25 -12.06 10.88
CA MET A 1 -1.37 -11.14 10.14
C MET A 1 -1.24 -11.67 8.74
N ALA A 2 -1.65 -10.90 7.73
CA ALA A 2 -1.47 -11.29 6.33
C ALA A 2 -0.16 -10.71 5.77
N VAL A 3 0.56 -11.48 4.96
CA VAL A 3 1.74 -10.99 4.24
C VAL A 3 1.36 -10.86 2.77
N ILE A 4 1.46 -9.66 2.22
CA ILE A 4 1.13 -9.38 0.83
C ILE A 4 2.38 -9.66 0.00
N ALA A 5 2.35 -10.77 -0.74
CA ALA A 5 3.46 -11.18 -1.58
C ALA A 5 3.43 -10.41 -2.92
N PRO A 6 4.59 -9.92 -3.41
CA PRO A 6 4.67 -9.24 -4.69
C PRO A 6 4.50 -10.22 -5.85
N THR A 7 3.80 -9.79 -6.90
CA THR A 7 3.73 -10.48 -8.19
C THR A 7 4.66 -9.78 -9.18
N LEU A 8 5.58 -10.54 -9.78
CA LEU A 8 6.48 -10.02 -10.82
C LEU A 8 5.69 -9.64 -12.08
N MET A 9 5.88 -8.41 -12.56
CA MET A 9 5.31 -7.88 -13.81
C MET A 9 6.03 -8.41 -15.05
N THR A 10 7.23 -8.97 -14.89
CA THR A 10 8.05 -9.50 -15.98
C THR A 10 7.59 -10.90 -16.44
N GLY A 11 7.43 -11.07 -17.75
CA GLY A 11 7.14 -12.36 -18.40
C GLY A 11 6.18 -12.25 -19.60
N PRO A 12 6.02 -13.33 -20.39
CA PRO A 12 5.16 -13.32 -21.56
C PRO A 12 3.67 -13.54 -21.21
N GLY A 13 2.77 -12.79 -21.87
CA GLY A 13 1.33 -13.06 -21.88
C GLY A 13 0.57 -12.66 -20.60
N GLN A 14 -0.29 -13.56 -20.12
CA GLN A 14 -1.14 -13.37 -18.92
C GLN A 14 -0.49 -14.02 -17.69
N ARG A 15 -0.71 -13.44 -16.51
CA ARG A 15 -0.23 -13.97 -15.23
C ARG A 15 -1.34 -14.02 -14.18
N ALA A 16 -1.31 -15.05 -13.34
CA ALA A 16 -2.09 -15.09 -12.12
C ALA A 16 -1.47 -14.13 -11.10
N VAL A 17 -2.27 -13.18 -10.64
CA VAL A 17 -1.87 -12.20 -9.64
C VAL A 17 -2.18 -12.74 -8.25
N VAL A 18 -1.30 -12.50 -7.29
CA VAL A 18 -1.53 -12.88 -5.90
C VAL A 18 -2.46 -11.85 -5.26
N GLU A 19 -3.70 -12.26 -5.00
CA GLU A 19 -4.68 -11.48 -4.23
C GLU A 19 -4.60 -11.86 -2.75
N THR A 20 -4.41 -10.86 -1.89
CA THR A 20 -4.37 -11.07 -0.42
C THR A 20 -5.50 -10.28 0.23
N THR A 21 -6.44 -10.96 0.88
CA THR A 21 -7.46 -10.29 1.68
C THR A 21 -6.84 -9.74 2.96
N LEU A 22 -6.99 -8.44 3.17
CA LEU A 22 -6.50 -7.74 4.34
C LEU A 22 -7.25 -8.20 5.60
N THR A 23 -6.49 -8.50 6.63
CA THR A 23 -6.93 -8.80 8.00
C THR A 23 -6.64 -7.62 8.92
N ALA A 24 -6.77 -7.77 10.24
CA ALA A 24 -6.50 -6.67 11.18
C ALA A 24 -5.06 -6.09 11.11
N SER A 25 -4.09 -6.89 10.67
CA SER A 25 -2.70 -6.46 10.48
C SER A 25 -2.12 -7.12 9.23
N ASN A 26 -1.48 -6.32 8.39
CA ASN A 26 -0.98 -6.75 7.09
C ASN A 26 0.38 -6.11 6.84
N SER A 27 1.30 -6.84 6.25
CA SER A 27 2.65 -6.34 5.94
C SER A 27 3.06 -6.66 4.52
N PHE A 28 3.96 -5.85 3.98
CA PHE A 28 4.60 -6.10 2.69
C PHE A 28 6.01 -5.48 2.67
N VAL A 29 6.81 -5.90 1.69
CA VAL A 29 8.17 -5.40 1.52
C VAL A 29 8.20 -4.42 0.36
N TYR A 30 8.66 -3.21 0.65
CA TYR A 30 8.90 -2.16 -0.34
C TYR A 30 10.39 -2.09 -0.69
N VAL A 31 10.67 -1.95 -1.98
CA VAL A 31 12.01 -1.76 -2.56
C VAL A 31 12.00 -0.39 -3.24
N PRO A 32 12.64 0.63 -2.65
CA PRO A 32 12.63 1.99 -3.19
C PRO A 32 13.13 2.08 -4.61
N GLY A 33 12.38 2.77 -5.49
CA GLY A 33 12.77 3.01 -6.88
C GLY A 33 12.60 1.80 -7.80
N ALA A 34 12.02 0.69 -7.31
CA ALA A 34 11.73 -0.49 -8.11
C ALA A 34 10.44 -0.37 -8.94
N GLY A 35 9.69 0.74 -8.83
CA GLY A 35 8.41 0.90 -9.54
C GLY A 35 7.35 -0.06 -9.02
N GLN A 36 7.33 -0.34 -7.72
CA GLN A 36 6.30 -1.21 -7.14
C GLN A 36 4.96 -0.48 -7.06
N GLU A 37 3.89 -1.23 -7.32
CA GLU A 37 2.54 -0.71 -7.40
C GLU A 37 1.62 -1.52 -6.48
N LEU A 38 0.84 -0.82 -5.66
CA LEU A 38 -0.16 -1.42 -4.78
C LEU A 38 -1.55 -1.13 -5.31
N ILE A 39 -2.34 -2.19 -5.52
CA ILE A 39 -3.75 -2.11 -5.88
C ILE A 39 -4.58 -2.58 -4.69
N LEU A 40 -5.54 -1.76 -4.28
CA LEU A 40 -6.50 -2.05 -3.22
C LEU A 40 -7.90 -2.07 -3.81
N ARG A 41 -8.55 -3.23 -3.75
CA ARG A 41 -9.93 -3.42 -4.20
C ARG A 41 -10.84 -3.60 -2.99
N ASN A 42 -11.96 -2.91 -2.98
CA ASN A 42 -13.01 -3.11 -1.97
C ASN A 42 -14.11 -4.03 -2.54
N PRO A 43 -14.11 -5.34 -2.22
CA PRO A 43 -15.16 -6.25 -2.67
C PRO A 43 -16.45 -6.16 -1.84
N THR A 44 -16.49 -5.34 -0.79
CA THR A 44 -17.62 -5.29 0.15
C THR A 44 -18.71 -4.32 -0.30
N ALA A 45 -19.86 -4.38 0.36
CA ALA A 45 -20.98 -3.47 0.13
C ALA A 45 -20.87 -2.12 0.88
N GLY A 46 -19.83 -1.93 1.70
CA GLY A 46 -19.60 -0.73 2.50
C GLY A 46 -18.32 -0.02 2.10
N ALA A 47 -18.17 1.24 2.48
CA ALA A 47 -16.92 1.95 2.28
C ALA A 47 -15.90 1.52 3.35
N ILE A 48 -14.67 1.24 2.94
CA ILE A 48 -13.58 0.85 3.84
C ILE A 48 -12.44 1.84 3.69
N SER A 49 -11.88 2.29 4.81
CA SER A 49 -10.65 3.07 4.86
C SER A 49 -9.46 2.20 5.25
N CYS A 50 -8.28 2.59 4.80
CA CYS A 50 -7.03 1.98 5.21
C CYS A 50 -5.92 3.04 5.34
N VAL A 51 -4.94 2.74 6.19
CA VAL A 51 -3.75 3.56 6.37
C VAL A 51 -2.54 2.67 6.16
N ILE A 52 -1.61 3.14 5.33
CA ILE A 52 -0.33 2.49 5.07
C ILE A 52 0.70 3.22 5.89
N ASP A 53 1.38 2.52 6.79
CA ASP A 53 2.31 3.12 7.73
C ASP A 53 3.64 2.38 7.74
N GLY A 54 4.73 3.15 7.83
CA GLY A 54 6.08 2.64 8.01
C GLY A 54 6.50 2.84 9.45
N ALA A 55 6.94 1.78 10.12
CA ALA A 55 7.25 1.80 11.55
C ALA A 55 8.30 2.86 11.96
N ASP A 56 9.17 3.26 11.03
CA ASP A 56 10.22 4.26 11.26
C ASP A 56 9.86 5.65 10.70
N GLY A 57 8.60 5.85 10.29
CA GLY A 57 8.09 7.12 9.78
C GLY A 57 8.20 8.23 10.83
N THR A 58 8.95 9.28 10.51
CA THR A 58 9.13 10.46 11.38
C THR A 58 8.92 11.75 10.59
N VAL A 59 9.60 12.83 10.95
CA VAL A 59 9.48 14.11 10.26
C VAL A 59 10.41 14.15 9.06
N VAL A 60 9.85 14.28 7.86
CA VAL A 60 10.61 14.39 6.61
C VAL A 60 10.60 15.85 6.14
N PRO A 61 11.78 16.46 5.89
CA PRO A 61 11.84 17.78 5.29
C PRO A 61 11.47 17.69 3.80
N VAL A 62 10.39 18.38 3.41
CA VAL A 62 9.92 18.47 2.02
C VAL A 62 10.22 19.88 1.50
N GLN A 63 10.96 19.96 0.38
CA GLN A 63 11.25 21.25 -0.24
C GLN A 63 9.96 22.01 -0.58
N GLY A 64 9.90 23.29 -0.18
CA GLY A 64 8.77 24.17 -0.45
C GLY A 64 7.57 24.02 0.49
N VAL A 65 7.53 22.99 1.33
CA VAL A 65 6.45 22.74 2.31
C VAL A 65 6.96 22.84 3.75
N GLY A 66 8.23 22.50 3.98
CA GLY A 66 8.84 22.43 5.31
C GLY A 66 8.81 21.01 5.86
N ASN A 67 8.81 20.89 7.17
CA ASN A 67 8.81 19.61 7.86
C ASN A 67 7.41 18.98 7.83
N VAL A 68 7.29 17.82 7.16
CA VAL A 68 6.05 17.02 7.12
C VAL A 68 6.21 15.83 8.04
N ASP A 69 5.29 15.68 8.99
CA ASP A 69 5.25 14.50 9.84
C ASP A 69 4.59 13.34 9.10
N VAL A 70 5.32 12.25 8.91
CA VAL A 70 4.82 11.02 8.26
C VAL A 70 4.54 9.90 9.27
N SER A 71 4.69 10.15 10.57
CA SER A 71 4.47 9.13 11.61
C SER A 71 3.02 8.64 11.71
N GLY A 72 2.07 9.36 11.12
CA GLY A 72 0.66 8.96 11.06
C GLY A 72 0.33 8.03 9.89
N GLY A 73 1.30 7.73 9.02
CA GLY A 73 1.11 6.95 7.81
C GLY A 73 0.34 7.68 6.70
N TYR A 74 0.28 7.06 5.54
CA TYR A 74 -0.48 7.50 4.39
C TYR A 74 -1.93 6.98 4.46
N SER A 75 -2.86 7.90 4.69
CA SER A 75 -4.29 7.58 4.62
C SER A 75 -4.75 7.51 3.16
N VAL A 76 -5.19 6.32 2.74
CA VAL A 76 -5.78 6.10 1.40
C VAL A 76 -7.17 6.73 1.30
N GLY A 77 -7.76 7.11 2.45
CA GLY A 77 -9.11 7.62 2.55
C GLY A 77 -10.16 6.52 2.38
N SER A 78 -11.40 6.94 2.13
CA SER A 78 -12.53 6.02 1.97
C SER A 78 -12.54 5.41 0.56
N ILE A 79 -12.53 4.08 0.49
CA ILE A 79 -12.69 3.30 -0.74
C ILE A 79 -14.15 2.83 -0.79
N PRO A 80 -14.98 3.38 -1.70
CA PRO A 80 -16.37 2.95 -1.84
C PRO A 80 -16.51 1.47 -2.19
N ALA A 81 -17.72 0.94 -1.99
CA ALA A 81 -18.06 -0.42 -2.37
C ALA A 81 -17.76 -0.69 -3.86
N GLY A 82 -17.08 -1.79 -4.17
CA GLY A 82 -16.69 -2.17 -5.53
C GLY A 82 -15.58 -1.31 -6.15
N ALA A 83 -15.11 -0.27 -5.46
CA ALA A 83 -14.08 0.62 -6.00
C ALA A 83 -12.68 0.03 -5.84
N VAL A 84 -11.77 0.54 -6.67
CA VAL A 84 -10.34 0.22 -6.64
C VAL A 84 -9.55 1.49 -6.42
N ARG A 85 -8.45 1.37 -5.67
CA ARG A 85 -7.40 2.38 -5.55
C ARG A 85 -6.10 1.79 -6.05
N TYR A 86 -5.40 2.60 -6.83
CA TYR A 86 -4.09 2.28 -7.37
C TYR A 86 -3.10 3.28 -6.78
N ILE A 87 -2.03 2.77 -6.18
CA ILE A 87 -1.05 3.55 -5.44
C ILE A 87 0.34 3.14 -5.94
N PRO A 88 1.02 3.99 -6.72
CA PRO A 88 2.44 3.81 -6.98
C PRO A 88 3.21 4.04 -5.68
N LEU A 89 3.96 3.04 -5.20
CA LEU A 89 4.62 3.13 -3.90
C LEU A 89 5.75 4.16 -3.88
N ASP A 90 6.37 4.41 -5.02
CA ASP A 90 7.45 5.41 -5.14
C ASP A 90 6.95 6.85 -4.87
N THR A 91 5.66 7.16 -5.07
CA THR A 91 5.13 8.51 -4.80
C THR A 91 4.86 8.76 -3.31
N ILE A 92 4.71 7.70 -2.52
CA ILE A 92 4.52 7.74 -1.07
C ILE A 92 5.75 7.18 -0.32
N ALA A 93 6.89 7.07 -0.99
CA ALA A 93 8.11 6.46 -0.44
C ALA A 93 8.53 7.03 0.93
N ALA A 94 8.25 8.33 1.15
CA ALA A 94 8.53 9.00 2.43
C ALA A 94 7.76 8.39 3.62
N TYR A 95 6.57 7.83 3.39
CA TYR A 95 5.74 7.15 4.41
C TYR A 95 6.12 5.67 4.58
N LEU A 96 6.91 5.10 3.67
CA LEU A 96 7.24 3.68 3.62
C LEU A 96 8.63 3.40 4.24
N GLN A 97 8.90 3.99 5.40
CA GLN A 97 10.17 3.84 6.11
C GLN A 97 10.10 2.66 7.09
N GLY A 98 11.11 1.80 7.06
CA GLY A 98 11.19 0.64 7.94
C GLY A 98 10.21 -0.47 7.56
N ALA A 99 9.67 -1.15 8.57
CA ALA A 99 8.68 -2.21 8.37
C ALA A 99 7.30 -1.60 8.03
N ILE A 100 6.69 -2.04 6.94
CA ILE A 100 5.43 -1.47 6.46
C ILE A 100 4.25 -2.29 6.94
N SER A 101 3.25 -1.60 7.48
CA SER A 101 1.98 -2.12 7.95
C SER A 101 0.82 -1.45 7.22
N ILE A 102 -0.19 -2.23 6.81
CA ILE A 102 -1.47 -1.71 6.33
C ILE A 102 -2.53 -2.01 7.38
N THR A 103 -3.13 -0.95 7.91
CA THR A 103 -4.30 -1.04 8.79
C THR A 103 -5.59 -0.98 7.96
N GLY A 104 -6.57 -1.77 8.36
CA GLY A 104 -7.82 -1.96 7.61
C GLY A 104 -8.03 -3.43 7.25
N SER A 105 -9.29 -3.86 7.19
CA SER A 105 -9.65 -5.26 6.94
C SER A 105 -10.74 -5.36 5.87
N GLY A 106 -10.79 -6.49 5.17
CA GLY A 106 -11.81 -6.76 4.15
C GLY A 106 -11.53 -6.19 2.75
N LEU A 107 -10.47 -5.39 2.59
CA LEU A 107 -9.93 -5.03 1.27
C LEU A 107 -9.13 -6.20 0.69
N VAL A 108 -9.05 -6.28 -0.63
CA VAL A 108 -8.13 -7.18 -1.34
C VAL A 108 -6.95 -6.35 -1.82
N ALA A 109 -5.75 -6.74 -1.40
CA ALA A 109 -4.50 -6.12 -1.80
C ALA A 109 -3.77 -6.97 -2.83
N ILE A 110 -3.22 -6.29 -3.82
CA ILE A 110 -2.39 -6.85 -4.89
C ILE A 110 -1.13 -5.99 -4.93
N LEU A 111 0.03 -6.61 -4.71
CA LEU A 111 1.32 -5.94 -4.84
C LEU A 111 1.97 -6.40 -6.15
N MET A 112 2.35 -5.44 -6.97
CA MET A 112 3.05 -5.68 -8.23
C MET A 112 4.48 -5.15 -8.12
N SER A 113 5.45 -5.94 -8.56
CA SER A 113 6.86 -5.56 -8.61
C SER A 113 7.42 -5.81 -10.00
N LYS A 114 8.34 -4.96 -10.45
CA LYS A 114 8.98 -5.11 -11.76
C LYS A 114 9.91 -6.33 -11.81
#